data_AF-A0A538H2I4-F1
#
_entry.id   AF-A0A538H2I4-F1
#
_cell.length_a   1.000
_cell.length_b   1.000
_cell.length_c   1.000
_cell.angle_alpha   90.00
_cell.angle_beta   90.00
_cell.angle_gamma   90.00
#
_symmetry.space_group_name_H-M   'P 1'
#
loop_
_entity.id
_entity.type
_entity.pdbx_description
1 polymer ?
#
loop_
_entity_poly.entity_id
_entity_poly.type
_entity_poly.pdbx_seq_one_letter_code
_entity_poly.pdbx_strand_id
1 'polypeptide(L)'
;MSAAALRPVAPRRFRRERRRLGVEALQVRVATLALERQELRARDAAAAALERNRVALARAQWELSHALIDQYRPPEPREHAA
;
A
#
# COMPACT_ATOMS: atom_id res chain seq x y z
N MET A 1 23.67 44.82 7.03
CA MET A 1 23.96 43.68 6.14
C MET A 1 23.01 42.56 6.53
N SER A 2 21.95 42.36 5.75
CA SER A 2 20.89 41.37 6.02
C SER A 2 21.12 40.16 5.14
N ALA A 3 21.37 39.00 5.76
CA ALA A 3 21.43 37.73 5.05
C ALA A 3 20.92 36.59 5.93
N ALA A 4 20.09 35.76 5.30
CA ALA A 4 19.70 34.40 5.66
C ALA A 4 18.70 34.22 6.82
N ALA A 5 17.44 33.97 6.45
CA ALA A 5 16.86 32.63 6.62
C ALA A 5 15.50 32.54 5.91
N LEU A 6 15.50 32.06 4.66
CA LEU A 6 14.28 31.52 4.09
C LEU A 6 13.96 30.23 4.85
N ARG A 7 12.80 30.17 5.50
CA ARG A 7 12.32 29.00 6.23
C ARG A 7 11.36 28.24 5.31
N PRO A 8 11.76 27.13 4.67
CA PRO A 8 10.80 26.31 3.96
C PRO A 8 10.18 25.33 4.96
N VAL A 9 9.15 25.76 5.70
CA VAL A 9 8.23 24.79 6.31
C VAL A 9 7.08 24.62 5.34
N ALA A 10 7.33 23.83 4.29
CA ALA A 10 6.25 23.32 3.47
C ALA A 10 5.29 22.53 4.40
N PRO A 11 3.97 22.77 4.35
CA PRO A 11 3.05 22.10 5.23
C PRO A 11 3.09 20.59 4.96
N ARG A 12 3.37 19.79 6.00
CA ARG A 12 3.33 18.31 6.02
C ARG A 12 2.00 17.72 5.54
N ARG A 13 0.97 18.56 5.35
CA ARG A 13 -0.41 18.21 5.00
C ARG A 13 -0.62 17.80 3.53
N PHE A 14 0.38 18.02 2.67
CA PHE A 14 0.38 17.45 1.30
C PHE A 14 1.03 16.08 1.21
N ARG A 15 1.36 15.43 2.34
CA ARG A 15 1.27 13.99 2.36
C ARG A 15 -0.21 13.67 2.16
N ARG A 16 -0.61 13.47 0.90
CA ARG A 16 -1.55 12.39 0.58
C ARG A 16 -0.94 11.15 1.21
N GLU A 17 -1.16 10.99 2.50
CA GLU A 17 -1.32 9.70 3.11
C GLU A 17 -2.50 9.12 2.32
N ARG A 18 -2.21 8.54 1.16
CA ARG A 18 -3.08 7.56 0.55
C ARG A 18 -3.28 6.60 1.70
N ARG A 19 -4.43 6.71 2.39
CA ARG A 19 -4.75 5.88 3.55
C ARG A 19 -4.42 4.47 3.11
N ARG A 20 -3.27 3.96 3.57
CA ARG A 20 -2.87 2.60 3.26
C ARG A 20 -3.94 1.76 3.92
N LEU A 21 -4.55 0.86 3.14
CA LEU A 21 -5.55 -0.03 3.69
C LEU A 21 -4.89 -0.83 4.82
N GLY A 22 -5.63 -1.03 5.91
CA GLY A 22 -5.19 -1.96 6.96
C GLY A 22 -5.14 -3.39 6.43
N VAL A 23 -4.48 -4.27 7.19
CA VAL A 23 -4.29 -5.69 6.82
C VAL A 23 -5.61 -6.37 6.46
N GLU A 24 -6.66 -6.22 7.27
CA GLU A 24 -7.98 -6.83 7.02
C GLU A 24 -8.60 -6.34 5.71
N ALA A 25 -8.55 -5.03 5.45
CA ALA A 25 -9.08 -4.46 4.22
C ALA A 25 -8.30 -4.92 2.98
N LEU A 26 -6.98 -5.11 3.10
CA LEU A 26 -6.14 -5.67 2.04
C LEU A 26 -6.44 -7.16 1.79
N GLN A 27 -6.68 -7.95 2.84
CA GLN A 27 -7.11 -9.34 2.71
C GLN A 27 -8.44 -9.46 1.98
N VAL A 28 -9.44 -8.65 2.37
CA VAL A 28 -10.73 -8.57 1.66
C VAL A 28 -10.50 -8.19 0.20
N ARG A 29 -9.66 -7.18 -0.07
CA ARG A 29 -9.37 -6.75 -1.44
C ARG A 29 -8.74 -7.85 -2.29
N VAL A 30 -7.79 -8.60 -1.74
CA VAL A 30 -7.18 -9.76 -2.42
C VAL A 30 -8.23 -10.83 -2.72
N ALA A 31 -9.08 -11.17 -1.74
CA ALA A 31 -10.15 -12.15 -1.93
C ALA A 31 -11.15 -11.70 -3.01
N THR A 32 -11.57 -10.44 -3.01
CA THR A 32 -12.45 -9.87 -4.04
C THR A 32 -11.82 -9.95 -5.43
N LEU A 33 -10.55 -9.57 -5.58
CA LEU A 33 -9.85 -9.64 -6.86
C LEU A 33 -9.66 -11.07 -7.35
N ALA A 34 -9.47 -12.03 -6.44
CA ALA A 34 -9.39 -13.45 -6.77
C ALA A 34 -10.73 -13.99 -7.27
N LEU A 35 -11.85 -13.60 -6.64
CA LEU A 35 -13.19 -13.94 -7.10
C LEU A 35 -13.47 -13.35 -8.48
N GLU A 36 -13.20 -12.06 -8.67
CA GLU A 36 -13.33 -11.37 -9.97
C GLU A 36 -12.52 -12.09 -11.05
N ARG A 37 -11.33 -12.59 -10.71
CA ARG A 37 -10.51 -13.38 -11.65
C ARG A 37 -11.20 -14.66 -12.08
N GLN A 38 -11.84 -15.37 -11.15
CA GLN A 38 -12.56 -16.60 -11.49
C GLN A 38 -13.78 -16.30 -12.36
N GLU A 39 -14.51 -15.24 -12.07
CA GLU A 39 -15.63 -14.77 -12.90
C GLU A 39 -15.16 -14.39 -14.31
N LEU A 40 -14.03 -13.68 -14.41
CA LEU A 40 -13.41 -13.33 -15.70
C LEU A 40 -13.06 -14.58 -16.52
N ARG A 41 -12.55 -15.64 -15.89
CA ARG A 41 -12.28 -16.92 -16.57
C ARG A 41 -13.56 -17.66 -16.96
N ALA A 42 -14.54 -17.71 -16.06
CA ALA A 42 -15.81 -18.41 -16.29
C ALA A 42 -16.57 -17.86 -17.50
N ARG A 43 -16.45 -16.55 -17.76
CA ARG A 43 -17.07 -15.88 -18.91
C ARG A 43 -16.16 -15.73 -20.14
N ASP A 44 -15.02 -16.42 -20.15
CA ASP A 44 -13.99 -16.34 -21.20
C ASP A 44 -13.61 -14.89 -21.58
N ALA A 45 -13.38 -14.05 -20.57
CA ALA A 45 -13.08 -12.65 -20.77
C ALA A 45 -11.76 -12.46 -21.53
N ALA A 46 -11.68 -11.38 -22.31
CA ALA A 46 -10.48 -11.03 -23.07
C ALA A 46 -9.21 -10.99 -22.20
N ALA A 47 -8.08 -11.42 -22.78
CA ALA A 47 -6.79 -11.50 -22.10
C ALA A 47 -6.38 -10.19 -21.41
N ALA A 48 -6.69 -9.04 -22.01
CA ALA A 48 -6.41 -7.73 -21.41
C ALA A 48 -7.14 -7.50 -20.08
N ALA A 49 -8.36 -8.02 -19.90
CA ALA A 49 -9.08 -7.92 -18.63
C ALA A 49 -8.45 -8.82 -17.55
N LEU A 50 -8.06 -10.04 -17.93
CA LEU A 50 -7.33 -10.95 -17.04
C LEU A 50 -5.98 -10.37 -16.61
N GLU A 51 -5.28 -9.66 -17.50
CA GLU A 51 -4.00 -9.03 -17.18
C GLU A 51 -4.17 -7.84 -16.23
N ARG A 52 -5.18 -6.97 -16.46
CA ARG A 52 -5.50 -5.89 -15.53
C ARG A 52 -5.82 -6.41 -14.13
N ASN A 53 -6.63 -7.46 -14.04
CA ASN A 53 -6.94 -8.12 -12.77
C ASN A 53 -5.67 -8.72 -12.13
N ARG A 54 -4.79 -9.37 -12.91
CA ARG A 54 -3.52 -9.93 -12.40
C ARG A 54 -2.64 -8.86 -11.78
N VAL A 55 -2.47 -7.72 -12.46
CA VAL A 55 -1.67 -6.59 -11.97
C VAL A 55 -2.29 -6.00 -10.69
N ALA A 56 -3.62 -5.84 -10.65
CA ALA A 56 -4.30 -5.35 -9.45
C ALA A 56 -4.12 -6.31 -8.26
N LEU A 57 -4.17 -7.62 -8.50
CA LEU A 57 -3.98 -8.64 -7.48
C LEU A 57 -2.55 -8.66 -6.93
N ALA A 58 -1.55 -8.60 -7.82
CA ALA A 58 -0.14 -8.51 -7.41
C ALA A 58 0.14 -7.24 -6.59
N ARG A 59 -0.46 -6.12 -6.97
CA ARG A 59 -0.36 -4.87 -6.20
C ARG A 59 -0.99 -5.00 -4.81
N ALA A 60 -2.20 -5.53 -4.70
CA ALA A 60 -2.86 -5.70 -3.41
C ALA A 60 -2.08 -6.64 -2.48
N GLN A 61 -1.50 -7.71 -3.03
CA GLN A 61 -0.60 -8.61 -2.29
C GLN A 61 0.68 -7.92 -1.84
N TRP A 62 1.32 -7.11 -2.70
CA TRP A 62 2.49 -6.33 -2.32
C TRP A 62 2.17 -5.36 -1.17
N GLU A 63 1.03 -4.67 -1.23
CA GLU A 63 0.55 -3.77 -0.17
C GLU A 63 0.28 -4.55 1.13
N LEU A 64 -0.33 -5.74 1.04
CA LEU A 64 -0.60 -6.62 2.19
C LEU A 64 0.70 -7.07 2.87
N SER A 65 1.69 -7.51 2.10
CA SER A 65 2.99 -7.91 2.65
C SER A 65 3.64 -6.77 3.42
N HIS A 66 3.62 -5.55 2.89
CA HIS A 66 4.16 -4.39 3.60
C HIS A 66 3.39 -4.09 4.88
N ALA A 67 2.05 -4.12 4.83
CA ALA A 67 1.22 -3.87 6.00
C ALA A 67 1.48 -4.91 7.12
N LEU A 68 1.68 -6.17 6.76
CA LEU A 68 2.04 -7.23 7.72
C LEU A 68 3.43 -7.01 8.31
N ILE A 69 4.42 -6.65 7.49
CA ILE A 69 5.77 -6.32 7.97
C ILE A 69 5.70 -5.16 8.96
N ASP A 70 4.99 -4.08 8.62
CA ASP A 70 4.85 -2.92 9.48
C ASP A 70 4.14 -3.26 10.81
N GLN A 71 3.14 -4.15 10.77
CA GLN A 71 2.40 -4.59 11.96
C GLN A 71 3.23 -5.46 12.91
N TYR A 72 4.09 -6.33 12.37
CA TYR A 72 4.86 -7.31 13.15
C TYR A 72 6.34 -6.96 13.30
N ARG A 73 6.76 -5.78 12.85
CA ARG A 73 8.14 -5.30 13.05
C ARG A 73 8.41 -5.17 14.56
N PRO A 74 9.50 -5.77 15.08
CA PRO A 74 9.90 -5.55 16.47
C PRO A 74 10.14 -4.06 16.73
N PRO A 75 9.85 -3.55 17.94
CA PRO A 75 10.25 -2.20 18.29
C PRO A 75 11.77 -2.07 18.18
N GLU A 76 12.24 -1.00 17.55
CA GLU A 76 13.68 -0.69 17.51
C GLU A 76 14.20 -0.63 18.95
N PRO A 77 15.35 -1.27 19.24
CA PRO A 77 15.99 -1.17 20.55
C PRO A 77 16.15 0.31 20.88
N ARG A 78 15.59 0.74 22.00
CA ARG A 78 15.89 2.07 22.52
C ARG A 78 17.38 2.07 22.80
N GLU A 79 18.17 2.84 22.07
CA GLU A 79 19.54 3.14 22.48
C GLU A 79 19.44 3.69 23.90
N HIS A 80 19.87 2.89 24.88
CA HIS A 80 20.01 3.32 26.24
C HIS A 80 21.15 4.33 26.23
N ALA A 81 20.80 5.62 26.24
CA ALA A 81 21.75 6.69 26.47
C ALA A 81 22.43 6.43 27.82
N ALA A 82 23.74 6.16 27.77
CA ALA A 82 24.63 6.13 28.92
C ALA A 82 25.12 7.54 29.23
#